data_AF-A0A962YJ90-F1
#
_entry.id   AF-A0A962YJ90-F1
#
_cell.length_a   1.000
_cell.length_b   1.000
_cell.length_c   1.000
_cell.angle_alpha   90.00
_cell.angle_beta   90.00
_cell.angle_gamma   90.00
#
_symmetry.space_group_name_H-M   'P 1'
#
loop_
_entity.id
_entity.type
_entity.pdbx_description
1 polymer ?
#
loop_
_entity_poly.entity_id
_entity_poly.type
_entity_poly.pdbx_seq_one_letter_code
_entity_poly.pdbx_strand_id
1 'polypeptide(L)'
;MNNGALGSSELPVNDDLGIAPAFANAKLNLLLDPFHLAEQQIKYMQDASRLWQSTWMGLWGLKSDPVIEPDRGDHRFKDELWEDHPMYDFIKQSYLITARCLYSTLTGVKGLDDQKQAKVDFFTRQFIDALAPTNFLITNPAAQREFIGSGGLSVLKGLRNLLKDIEKGNGQLKISMTDQDAFELGKNVAVTPGKVVYQNDMMQLLQYNPSTEQVLKRPLLIVPPWINKFYILDLREKNSLIKWAVDQGHT
;
A
#
# COMPACT_ATOMS: atom_id res chain seq x y z
N MET A 1 -45.91 -21.80 18.25
CA MET A 1 -44.51 -22.18 18.45
C MET A 1 -43.78 -21.91 17.14
N ASN A 2 -42.99 -20.83 17.14
CA ASN A 2 -42.35 -20.28 15.94
C ASN A 2 -40.90 -20.80 15.93
N ASN A 3 -40.58 -21.77 15.09
CA ASN A 3 -39.20 -22.24 14.92
C ASN A 3 -38.53 -21.36 13.87
N GLY A 4 -37.74 -20.40 14.35
CA GLY A 4 -36.83 -19.61 13.54
C GLY A 4 -35.78 -20.52 12.91
N ALA A 5 -35.83 -20.64 11.59
CA ALA A 5 -34.73 -21.20 10.82
C ALA A 5 -33.55 -20.23 10.90
N LEU A 6 -32.46 -20.70 11.49
CA LEU A 6 -31.14 -20.08 11.44
C LEU A 6 -30.79 -19.81 9.98
N GLY A 7 -30.77 -18.54 9.58
CA GLY A 7 -30.14 -18.11 8.35
C GLY A 7 -28.65 -18.38 8.43
N SER A 8 -28.19 -19.41 7.74
CA SER A 8 -26.80 -19.55 7.37
C SER A 8 -26.42 -18.34 6.52
N SER A 9 -25.70 -17.40 7.13
CA SER A 9 -25.03 -16.31 6.43
C SER A 9 -23.85 -16.89 5.64
N GLU A 10 -24.15 -17.55 4.53
CA GLU A 10 -23.16 -17.73 3.48
C GLU A 10 -22.88 -16.35 2.90
N LEU A 11 -21.69 -15.81 3.19
CA LEU A 11 -21.16 -14.66 2.47
C LEU A 11 -21.16 -15.04 0.98
N PRO A 12 -21.88 -14.32 0.10
CA PRO A 12 -21.77 -14.57 -1.32
C PRO A 12 -20.42 -14.00 -1.75
N VAL A 13 -19.37 -14.82 -1.72
CA VAL A 13 -18.14 -14.53 -2.44
C VAL A 13 -18.46 -14.78 -3.91
N ASN A 14 -19.16 -13.83 -4.52
CA ASN A 14 -19.36 -13.83 -5.96
C ASN A 14 -17.98 -13.60 -6.58
N ASP A 15 -17.42 -14.63 -7.22
CA ASP A 15 -16.11 -14.55 -7.88
C ASP A 15 -16.25 -13.82 -9.22
N ASP A 16 -16.68 -12.56 -9.18
CA ASP A 16 -16.88 -11.69 -10.34
C ASP A 16 -15.56 -11.48 -11.10
N LEU A 17 -14.43 -11.66 -10.41
CA LEU A 17 -13.08 -11.55 -10.95
C LEU A 17 -12.53 -12.85 -11.54
N GLY A 18 -13.24 -13.98 -11.40
CA GLY A 18 -12.82 -15.28 -11.93
C GLY A 18 -11.46 -15.75 -11.39
N ILE A 19 -11.20 -15.51 -10.10
CA ILE A 19 -9.99 -15.90 -9.37
C ILE A 19 -9.97 -17.42 -9.15
N ALA A 20 -11.06 -17.98 -8.63
CA ALA A 20 -11.18 -19.41 -8.36
C ALA A 20 -10.93 -20.29 -9.60
N PRO A 21 -11.53 -20.01 -10.78
CA PRO A 21 -11.23 -20.79 -11.99
C PRO A 21 -9.81 -20.57 -12.50
N ALA A 22 -9.20 -19.40 -12.29
CA ALA A 22 -7.80 -19.16 -12.66
C ALA A 22 -6.85 -20.05 -11.83
N PHE A 23 -7.02 -20.09 -10.52
CA PHE A 23 -6.24 -20.94 -9.62
C PHE A 23 -6.55 -22.44 -9.81
N ALA A 24 -7.79 -22.81 -10.11
CA ALA A 24 -8.14 -24.20 -10.42
C ALA A 24 -7.41 -24.70 -11.67
N ASN A 25 -7.35 -23.88 -12.74
CA ASN A 25 -6.58 -24.20 -13.95
C ASN A 25 -5.08 -24.25 -13.67
N ALA A 26 -4.55 -23.29 -12.90
CA ALA A 26 -3.14 -23.29 -12.51
C ALA A 26 -2.78 -24.57 -11.74
N LYS A 27 -3.62 -24.99 -10.78
CA LYS A 27 -3.43 -26.24 -10.05
C LYS A 27 -3.50 -27.47 -10.96
N LEU A 28 -4.46 -27.52 -11.89
CA LEU A 28 -4.56 -28.61 -12.86
C LEU A 28 -3.28 -28.72 -13.71
N ASN A 29 -2.87 -27.62 -14.34
CA ASN A 29 -1.68 -27.60 -15.18
C ASN A 29 -0.40 -27.88 -14.38
N LEU A 30 -0.35 -27.47 -13.11
CA LEU A 30 0.74 -27.79 -12.20
C LEU A 30 0.81 -29.30 -11.90
N LEU A 31 -0.33 -29.97 -11.71
CA LEU A 31 -0.39 -31.44 -11.55
C LEU A 31 0.05 -32.18 -12.82
N LEU A 32 -0.17 -31.56 -13.99
CA LEU A 32 0.25 -32.09 -15.29
C LEU A 32 1.73 -31.82 -15.60
N ASP A 33 2.41 -30.96 -14.83
CA ASP A 33 3.84 -30.68 -14.93
C ASP A 33 4.59 -31.10 -13.65
N PRO A 34 4.74 -32.41 -13.40
CA PRO A 34 5.43 -32.91 -12.21
C PRO A 34 6.92 -32.55 -12.20
N PHE A 35 7.52 -32.29 -13.37
CA PHE A 35 8.93 -31.90 -13.47
C PHE A 35 9.17 -30.49 -12.93
N HIS A 36 8.32 -29.53 -13.31
CA HIS A 36 8.39 -28.17 -12.75
C HIS A 36 8.22 -28.19 -11.22
N LEU A 37 7.23 -28.93 -10.72
CA LEU A 37 7.03 -29.11 -9.27
C LEU A 37 8.27 -29.67 -8.57
N ALA A 38 8.86 -30.74 -9.12
CA ALA A 38 10.05 -31.35 -8.56
C ALA A 38 11.25 -30.39 -8.59
N GLU A 39 11.42 -29.63 -9.68
CA GLU A 39 12.48 -28.62 -9.80
C GLU A 39 12.35 -27.53 -8.73
N GLN A 40 11.14 -26.98 -8.52
CA GLN A 40 10.92 -25.98 -7.47
C GLN A 40 11.15 -26.55 -6.07
N GLN A 41 10.72 -27.79 -5.82
CA GLN A 41 10.94 -28.47 -4.54
C GLN A 41 12.43 -28.66 -4.26
N ILE A 42 13.21 -29.10 -5.25
CA ILE A 42 14.66 -29.28 -5.12
C ILE A 42 15.34 -27.94 -4.84
N LYS A 43 14.98 -26.88 -5.58
CA LYS A 43 15.51 -25.53 -5.35
C LYS A 43 15.19 -25.04 -3.93
N TYR A 44 13.95 -25.21 -3.49
CA TYR A 44 13.55 -24.86 -2.13
C TYR A 44 14.34 -25.62 -1.07
N MET A 45 14.54 -26.93 -1.23
CA MET A 45 15.34 -27.73 -0.30
C MET A 45 16.81 -27.28 -0.28
N GLN A 46 17.39 -26.94 -1.44
CA GLN A 46 18.74 -26.39 -1.53
C GLN A 46 18.83 -25.05 -0.81
N ASP A 47 17.91 -24.12 -1.07
CA ASP A 47 17.85 -22.80 -0.44
C ASP A 47 17.65 -22.91 1.08
N ALA A 48 16.74 -23.78 1.52
CA ALA A 48 16.52 -24.06 2.93
C ALA A 48 17.78 -24.63 3.58
N SER A 49 18.47 -25.58 2.93
CA SER A 49 19.71 -26.15 3.46
C SER A 49 20.81 -25.09 3.62
N ARG A 50 20.93 -24.17 2.65
CA ARG A 50 21.86 -23.04 2.71
C ARG A 50 21.49 -22.08 3.83
N LEU A 51 20.20 -21.82 4.04
CA LEU A 51 19.72 -20.98 5.15
C LEU A 51 20.04 -21.60 6.50
N TRP A 52 19.82 -22.90 6.67
CA TRP A 52 20.19 -23.60 7.90
C TRP A 52 21.70 -23.51 8.17
N GLN A 53 22.52 -23.68 7.13
CA GLN A 53 23.97 -23.52 7.23
C GLN A 53 24.39 -22.08 7.57
N SER A 54 23.85 -21.07 6.88
CA SER A 54 24.15 -19.66 7.13
C SER A 54 23.74 -19.22 8.52
N THR A 55 22.58 -19.69 9.00
CA THR A 55 22.06 -19.39 10.34
C THR A 55 22.91 -20.03 11.41
N TRP A 56 23.33 -21.29 11.23
CA TRP A 56 24.24 -21.97 12.15
C TRP A 56 25.58 -21.25 12.26
N MET A 57 26.15 -20.84 11.12
CA MET A 57 27.38 -20.03 11.09
C MET A 57 27.21 -18.68 11.78
N GLY A 58 26.09 -17.98 11.53
CA GLY A 58 25.74 -16.72 12.17
C GLY A 58 25.61 -16.83 13.69
N LEU A 59 24.99 -17.89 14.20
CA LEU A 59 24.90 -18.17 15.63
C LEU A 59 26.28 -18.42 16.28
N TRP A 60 27.26 -18.87 15.50
CA TRP A 60 28.64 -19.07 15.93
C TRP A 60 29.51 -17.81 15.74
N GLY A 61 28.90 -16.68 15.39
CA GLY A 61 29.59 -15.40 15.20
C GLY A 61 30.33 -15.28 13.87
N LEU A 62 30.15 -16.22 12.94
CA LEU A 62 30.70 -16.15 11.60
C LEU A 62 29.74 -15.39 10.69
N LYS A 63 30.24 -14.37 9.98
CA LYS A 63 29.44 -13.69 8.96
C LYS A 63 29.19 -14.64 7.79
N SER A 64 27.93 -14.81 7.43
CA SER A 64 27.51 -15.53 6.22
C SER A 64 26.81 -14.56 5.29
N ASP A 65 27.05 -14.70 4.00
CA ASP A 65 26.31 -13.97 2.98
C ASP A 65 24.83 -14.40 2.99
N PRO A 66 23.90 -13.48 2.66
CA PRO A 66 22.48 -13.81 2.57
C PRO A 66 22.24 -14.84 1.45
N VAL A 67 21.37 -15.82 1.72
CA VAL A 67 20.99 -16.83 0.72
C VAL A 67 20.14 -16.22 -0.39
N ILE A 68 19.31 -15.23 -0.03
CA ILE A 68 18.46 -14.48 -0.91
C ILE A 68 18.41 -13.01 -0.46
N GLU A 69 18.44 -12.11 -1.45
CA GLU A 69 18.21 -10.68 -1.22
C GLU A 69 16.77 -10.30 -1.56
N PRO A 70 16.17 -9.33 -0.85
CA PRO A 70 14.90 -8.72 -1.24
C PRO A 70 14.98 -8.13 -2.64
N ASP A 71 13.83 -8.04 -3.32
CA ASP A 71 13.76 -7.36 -4.61
C ASP A 71 14.17 -5.88 -4.48
N ARG A 72 14.79 -5.34 -5.54
CA ARG A 72 15.20 -3.92 -5.56
C ARG A 72 13.99 -3.01 -5.33
N GLY A 73 14.04 -2.24 -4.24
CA GLY A 73 12.97 -1.34 -3.84
C GLY A 73 12.01 -1.90 -2.79
N ASP A 74 12.20 -3.14 -2.33
CA ASP A 74 11.44 -3.66 -1.19
C ASP A 74 11.84 -2.93 0.10
N HIS A 75 10.94 -2.07 0.57
CA HIS A 75 11.14 -1.24 1.74
C HIS A 75 10.72 -1.91 3.06
N ARG A 76 10.21 -3.15 3.02
CA ARG A 76 9.73 -3.88 4.20
C ARG A 76 10.86 -4.22 5.17
N PHE A 77 12.05 -4.50 4.65
CA PHE A 77 13.20 -4.97 5.43
C PHE A 77 14.23 -3.87 5.72
N LYS A 78 13.78 -2.61 5.89
CA LYS A 78 14.67 -1.45 6.13
C LYS A 78 15.31 -1.38 7.52
N ASP A 79 14.71 -2.02 8.52
CA ASP A 79 15.25 -2.00 9.89
C ASP A 79 16.54 -2.83 9.97
N GLU A 80 17.60 -2.28 10.54
CA GLU A 80 18.92 -2.93 10.65
C GLU A 80 18.84 -4.29 11.36
N LEU A 81 17.88 -4.48 12.27
CA LEU A 81 17.68 -5.76 12.95
C LEU A 81 17.36 -6.92 11.99
N TRP A 82 16.82 -6.64 10.80
CA TRP A 82 16.61 -7.67 9.78
C TRP A 82 17.89 -8.28 9.23
N GLU A 83 19.04 -7.63 9.40
CA GLU A 83 20.36 -8.11 8.96
C GLU A 83 21.27 -8.43 10.15
N ASP A 84 21.24 -7.60 11.19
CA ASP A 84 22.18 -7.70 12.31
C ASP A 84 21.83 -8.82 13.29
N HIS A 85 20.55 -9.20 13.38
CA HIS A 85 20.10 -10.16 14.39
C HIS A 85 19.74 -11.52 13.77
N PRO A 86 20.43 -12.62 14.16
CA PRO A 86 20.29 -13.93 13.50
C PRO A 86 18.85 -14.45 13.40
N MET A 87 18.01 -14.21 14.41
CA MET A 87 16.60 -14.63 14.37
C MET A 87 15.77 -13.86 13.33
N TYR A 88 15.98 -12.55 13.21
CA TYR A 88 15.20 -11.73 12.27
C TYR A 88 15.70 -11.95 10.84
N ASP A 89 17.02 -12.12 10.64
CA ASP A 89 17.56 -12.52 9.35
C ASP A 89 17.02 -13.90 8.93
N PHE A 90 16.99 -14.89 9.83
CA PHE A 90 16.39 -16.20 9.53
C PHE A 90 14.91 -16.08 9.11
N ILE A 91 14.10 -15.29 9.83
CA ILE A 91 12.68 -15.08 9.48
C ILE A 91 12.55 -14.42 8.10
N LYS A 92 13.34 -13.37 7.83
CA LYS A 92 13.38 -12.68 6.52
C LYS A 92 13.76 -13.65 5.41
N GLN A 93 14.88 -14.34 5.55
CA GLN A 93 15.40 -15.27 4.53
C GLN A 93 14.42 -16.43 4.29
N SER A 94 13.86 -17.02 5.36
CA SER A 94 12.85 -18.09 5.25
C SER A 94 11.60 -17.61 4.50
N TYR A 95 11.14 -16.39 4.79
CA TYR A 95 10.03 -15.78 4.05
C TYR A 95 10.39 -15.58 2.58
N LEU A 96 11.52 -14.97 2.26
CA LEU A 96 11.93 -14.68 0.89
C LEU A 96 12.11 -15.95 0.04
N ILE A 97 12.72 -17.00 0.62
CA ILE A 97 12.88 -18.31 -0.05
C ILE A 97 11.51 -18.93 -0.33
N THR A 98 10.62 -18.94 0.67
CA THR A 98 9.28 -19.51 0.55
C THR A 98 8.43 -18.72 -0.44
N ALA A 99 8.50 -17.38 -0.39
CA ALA A 99 7.83 -16.46 -1.30
C ALA A 99 8.28 -16.70 -2.75
N ARG A 100 9.59 -16.77 -3.00
CA ARG A 100 10.15 -17.06 -4.33
C ARG A 100 9.69 -18.41 -4.84
N CYS A 101 9.76 -19.46 -4.01
CA CYS A 101 9.33 -20.81 -4.37
C CYS A 101 7.83 -20.86 -4.70
N LEU A 102 6.98 -20.28 -3.86
CA LEU A 102 5.53 -20.24 -4.09
C LEU A 102 5.20 -19.47 -5.37
N TYR A 103 5.84 -18.31 -5.55
CA TYR A 103 5.67 -17.47 -6.72
C TYR A 103 6.10 -18.18 -8.01
N SER A 104 7.30 -18.77 -8.06
CA SER A 104 7.81 -19.48 -9.23
C SER A 104 6.99 -20.74 -9.54
N THR A 105 6.49 -21.42 -8.50
CA THR A 105 5.64 -22.60 -8.66
C THR A 105 4.34 -22.23 -9.38
N LEU A 106 3.66 -21.17 -8.94
CA LEU A 106 2.36 -20.78 -9.48
C LEU A 106 2.43 -20.01 -10.80
N THR A 107 3.49 -19.22 -11.01
CA THR A 107 3.64 -18.42 -12.26
C THR A 107 4.38 -19.15 -13.37
N GLY A 108 5.17 -20.17 -13.05
CA GLY A 108 5.88 -21.01 -14.03
C GLY A 108 5.00 -22.06 -14.73
N VAL A 109 3.72 -22.14 -14.37
CA VAL A 109 2.77 -23.09 -14.95
C VAL A 109 2.47 -22.73 -16.41
N LYS A 110 2.79 -23.64 -17.33
CA LYS A 110 2.50 -23.48 -18.77
C LYS A 110 1.04 -23.82 -19.09
N GLY A 111 0.55 -23.32 -20.22
CA GLY A 111 -0.79 -23.67 -20.73
C GLY A 111 -1.95 -22.89 -20.09
N LEU A 112 -1.65 -21.77 -19.42
CA LEU A 112 -2.67 -20.79 -19.02
C LEU A 112 -2.84 -19.75 -20.12
N ASP A 113 -4.09 -19.30 -20.30
CA ASP A 113 -4.39 -18.10 -21.09
C ASP A 113 -3.81 -16.86 -20.41
N ASP A 114 -3.42 -15.84 -21.18
CA ASP A 114 -2.74 -14.63 -20.70
C ASP A 114 -3.53 -13.94 -19.58
N GLN A 115 -4.86 -13.89 -19.67
CA GLN A 115 -5.68 -13.27 -18.63
C GLN A 115 -5.66 -14.06 -17.32
N LYS A 116 -5.67 -15.40 -17.41
CA LYS A 116 -5.60 -16.27 -16.22
C LYS A 116 -4.21 -16.21 -15.59
N GLN A 117 -3.16 -16.16 -16.41
CA GLN A 117 -1.79 -16.03 -15.94
C GLN A 117 -1.58 -14.70 -15.20
N ALA A 118 -2.09 -13.59 -15.73
CA ALA A 118 -2.04 -12.28 -15.06
C ALA A 118 -2.77 -12.28 -13.71
N LYS A 119 -3.93 -12.94 -13.62
CA LYS A 119 -4.67 -13.09 -12.35
C LYS A 119 -3.87 -13.93 -11.33
N VAL A 120 -3.35 -15.08 -11.75
CA VAL A 120 -2.54 -15.94 -10.87
C VAL A 120 -1.31 -15.19 -10.38
N ASP A 121 -0.61 -14.47 -11.26
CA ASP A 121 0.53 -13.62 -10.89
C ASP A 121 0.15 -12.57 -9.84
N PHE A 122 -0.85 -11.74 -10.14
CA PHE A 122 -1.29 -10.66 -9.26
C PHE A 122 -1.73 -11.16 -7.88
N PHE A 123 -2.64 -12.14 -7.83
CA PHE A 123 -3.18 -12.62 -6.56
C PHE A 123 -2.17 -13.46 -5.77
N THR A 124 -1.23 -14.14 -6.44
CA THR A 124 -0.12 -14.82 -5.75
C THR A 124 0.79 -13.81 -5.07
N ARG A 125 1.13 -12.69 -5.73
CA ARG A 125 1.89 -11.59 -5.11
C ARG A 125 1.15 -11.02 -3.90
N GLN A 126 -0.14 -10.70 -4.04
CA GLN A 126 -0.95 -10.19 -2.92
C GLN A 126 -0.99 -11.16 -1.74
N PHE A 127 -1.12 -12.47 -2.00
CA PHE A 127 -1.10 -13.49 -0.95
C PHE A 127 0.27 -13.57 -0.25
N ILE A 128 1.36 -13.57 -1.02
CA ILE A 128 2.72 -13.56 -0.47
C ILE A 128 2.97 -12.30 0.36
N ASP A 129 2.52 -11.14 -0.12
CA ASP A 129 2.69 -9.86 0.57
C ASP A 129 1.87 -9.79 1.85
N ALA A 130 0.68 -10.40 1.88
CA ALA A 130 -0.15 -10.51 3.09
C ALA A 130 0.52 -11.36 4.19
N LEU A 131 1.29 -12.38 3.79
CA LEU A 131 2.05 -13.24 4.72
C LEU A 131 3.40 -12.67 5.13
N ALA A 132 3.77 -11.47 4.68
CA ALA A 132 5.06 -10.87 5.03
C ALA A 132 5.23 -10.75 6.56
N PRO A 133 6.41 -11.09 7.10
CA PRO A 133 6.66 -11.04 8.54
C PRO A 133 6.59 -9.61 9.10
N THR A 134 6.68 -8.60 8.25
CA THR A 134 6.47 -7.20 8.63
C THR A 134 5.02 -6.88 9.02
N ASN A 135 4.05 -7.70 8.62
CA ASN A 135 2.63 -7.46 8.89
C ASN A 135 2.21 -7.88 10.31
N PHE A 136 3.04 -8.64 11.02
CA PHE A 136 2.72 -9.16 12.34
C PHE A 136 3.60 -8.53 13.41
N LEU A 137 2.97 -8.12 14.52
CA LEU A 137 3.66 -7.50 15.65
C LEU A 137 4.81 -8.37 16.19
N ILE A 138 4.58 -9.68 16.31
CA ILE A 138 5.52 -10.63 16.91
C ILE A 138 6.81 -10.77 16.08
N THR A 139 6.74 -10.58 14.77
CA THR A 139 7.88 -10.79 13.86
C THR A 139 8.48 -9.49 13.36
N ASN A 140 7.81 -8.34 13.57
CA ASN A 140 8.30 -7.04 13.11
C ASN A 140 9.10 -6.32 14.22
N PRO A 141 10.43 -6.11 14.03
CA PRO A 141 11.29 -5.48 15.03
C PRO A 141 10.90 -4.02 15.32
N ALA A 142 10.56 -3.24 14.29
CA ALA A 142 10.15 -1.85 14.44
C ALA A 142 8.83 -1.74 15.23
N ALA A 143 7.88 -2.64 14.96
CA ALA A 143 6.61 -2.69 15.69
C ALA A 143 6.80 -3.08 17.16
N GLN A 144 7.71 -4.02 17.45
CA GLN A 144 8.06 -4.40 18.83
C GLN A 144 8.73 -3.25 19.58
N ARG A 145 9.67 -2.56 18.93
CA ARG A 145 10.35 -1.39 19.49
C ARG A 145 9.35 -0.30 19.89
N GLU A 146 8.40 0.01 19.00
CA GLU A 146 7.33 0.98 19.26
C GLU A 146 6.35 0.49 20.34
N PHE A 147 6.02 -0.80 20.35
CA PHE A 147 5.18 -1.40 21.38
C PHE A 147 5.81 -1.26 22.77
N ILE A 148 7.08 -1.64 22.91
CA ILE A 148 7.82 -1.54 24.17
C ILE A 148 7.99 -0.06 24.57
N GLY A 149 8.45 0.79 23.64
CA GLY A 149 8.69 2.21 23.89
C GLY A 149 7.45 2.99 24.30
N SER A 150 6.28 2.63 23.75
CA SER A 150 5.00 3.24 24.10
C SER A 150 4.27 2.56 25.27
N GLY A 151 4.84 1.49 25.86
CA GLY A 151 4.16 0.68 26.87
C GLY A 151 2.86 0.03 26.37
N GLY A 152 2.77 -0.25 25.07
CA GLY A 152 1.60 -0.80 24.40
C GLY A 152 0.55 0.23 23.95
N LEU A 153 0.76 1.52 24.21
CA LEU A 153 -0.17 2.57 23.79
C LEU A 153 -0.29 2.68 22.26
N SER A 154 0.75 2.31 21.50
CA SER A 154 0.73 2.31 20.03
C SER A 154 -0.34 1.37 19.46
N VAL A 155 -0.49 0.17 20.02
CA VAL A 155 -1.50 -0.82 19.61
C VAL A 155 -2.90 -0.34 19.94
N LEU A 156 -3.10 0.23 21.14
CA LEU A 156 -4.39 0.83 21.52
C LEU A 156 -4.77 1.99 20.59
N LYS A 157 -3.80 2.83 20.21
CA LYS A 157 -4.01 3.90 19.23
C LYS A 157 -4.40 3.34 17.86
N GLY A 158 -3.73 2.29 17.39
CA GLY A 158 -4.08 1.59 16.15
C GLY A 158 -5.50 1.03 16.15
N LEU A 159 -5.90 0.37 17.25
CA LEU A 159 -7.27 -0.16 17.40
C LEU A 159 -8.32 0.95 17.41
N ARG A 160 -8.06 2.08 18.08
CA ARG A 160 -8.96 3.24 18.03
C ARG A 160 -9.11 3.79 16.62
N ASN A 161 -8.03 3.82 15.83
CA ASN A 161 -8.10 4.26 14.44
C ASN A 161 -8.95 3.29 13.60
N LEU A 162 -8.75 1.98 13.77
CA LEU A 162 -9.56 0.95 13.10
C LEU A 162 -11.05 1.10 13.42
N LEU A 163 -11.39 1.28 14.70
CA LEU A 163 -12.78 1.48 15.12
C LEU A 163 -13.38 2.75 14.51
N LYS A 164 -12.66 3.87 14.51
CA LYS A 164 -13.10 5.11 13.85
C LYS A 164 -13.35 4.92 12.36
N ASP A 165 -12.51 4.16 11.67
CA ASP A 165 -12.67 3.88 10.24
C ASP A 165 -13.88 2.98 9.95
N ILE A 166 -14.22 2.06 10.85
CA ILE A 166 -15.44 1.24 10.78
C ILE A 166 -16.69 2.08 11.05
N GLU A 167 -16.64 2.93 12.08
CA GLU A 167 -17.73 3.85 12.42
C GLU A 167 -18.03 4.80 11.26
N LYS A 168 -17.00 5.40 10.65
CA LYS A 168 -17.13 6.26 9.46
C LYS A 168 -17.70 5.55 8.24
N GLY A 169 -17.45 4.25 8.10
CA GLY A 169 -17.99 3.44 7.02
C GLY A 169 -19.35 2.81 7.33
N ASN A 170 -20.05 3.24 8.39
CA ASN A 170 -21.34 2.71 8.83
C ASN A 170 -21.31 1.18 9.04
N GLY A 171 -20.24 0.66 9.64
CA GLY A 171 -20.03 -0.77 9.87
C GLY A 171 -19.21 -1.47 8.78
N GLN A 172 -18.85 -0.79 7.69
CA GLN A 172 -17.85 -1.26 6.73
C GLN A 172 -16.50 -0.58 7.00
N LEU A 173 -15.40 -1.30 6.79
CA LEU A 173 -14.07 -0.72 6.95
C LEU A 173 -13.82 0.33 5.86
N LYS A 174 -13.82 1.61 6.24
CA LYS A 174 -13.48 2.72 5.34
C LYS A 174 -12.18 3.37 5.79
N ILE A 175 -11.08 2.95 5.19
CA ILE A 175 -9.73 3.42 5.54
C ILE A 175 -9.61 4.93 5.30
N SER A 176 -9.34 5.70 6.35
CA SER A 176 -9.11 7.14 6.24
C SER A 176 -7.70 7.41 5.73
N MET A 177 -7.55 7.85 4.47
CA MET A 177 -6.24 8.18 3.89
C MET A 177 -5.71 9.56 4.30
N THR A 178 -6.60 10.45 4.75
CA THR A 178 -6.25 11.82 5.12
C THR A 178 -7.24 12.30 6.17
N ASP A 179 -6.76 13.13 7.08
CA ASP A 179 -7.63 13.84 8.01
C ASP A 179 -8.45 14.88 7.23
N GLN A 180 -9.74 14.61 7.07
CA GLN A 180 -10.65 15.49 6.33
C GLN A 180 -10.96 16.77 7.12
N ASP A 181 -10.82 16.72 8.46
CA ASP A 181 -11.08 17.85 9.34
C ASP A 181 -9.85 18.77 9.45
N ALA A 182 -8.68 18.30 8.99
CA ALA A 182 -7.46 19.09 8.96
C ALA A 182 -7.44 20.16 7.87
N PHE A 183 -8.37 20.15 6.90
CA PHE A 183 -8.40 21.09 5.78
C PHE A 183 -9.72 21.84 5.69
N GLU A 184 -9.67 23.14 5.97
CA GLU A 184 -10.77 24.07 5.87
C GLU A 184 -10.52 25.08 4.72
N LEU A 185 -11.42 25.04 3.73
CA LEU A 185 -11.37 25.96 2.59
C LEU A 185 -11.51 27.42 3.08
N GLY A 186 -10.61 28.28 2.63
CA GLY A 186 -10.54 29.69 3.04
C GLY A 186 -9.81 29.94 4.37
N LYS A 187 -9.45 28.90 5.15
CA LYS A 187 -8.63 29.05 6.36
C LYS A 187 -7.21 28.51 6.21
N ASN A 188 -7.06 27.31 5.63
CA ASN A 188 -5.76 26.69 5.45
C ASN A 188 -5.55 26.05 4.06
N VAL A 189 -6.58 26.10 3.20
CA VAL A 189 -6.54 25.79 1.77
C VAL A 189 -7.23 26.91 1.00
N ALA A 190 -6.73 27.31 -0.17
CA ALA A 190 -7.26 28.42 -0.96
C ALA A 190 -7.34 29.74 -0.19
N VAL A 191 -6.23 30.10 0.45
CA VAL A 191 -6.13 31.27 1.33
C VAL A 191 -5.58 32.51 0.62
N THR A 192 -5.30 32.44 -0.69
CA THR A 192 -4.79 33.60 -1.42
C THR A 192 -5.86 34.70 -1.44
N PRO A 193 -5.57 35.91 -0.91
CA PRO A 193 -6.56 36.96 -0.80
C PRO A 193 -7.12 37.35 -2.17
N GLY A 194 -8.45 37.37 -2.29
CA GLY A 194 -9.14 37.69 -3.53
C GLY A 194 -10.63 37.93 -3.28
N LYS A 195 -11.33 38.29 -4.35
CA LYS A 195 -12.77 38.58 -4.31
C LYS A 195 -13.47 38.01 -5.55
N VAL A 196 -14.73 37.62 -5.37
CA VAL A 196 -15.62 37.29 -6.50
C VAL A 196 -16.01 38.59 -7.19
N VAL A 197 -15.67 38.74 -8.47
CA VAL A 197 -15.99 39.94 -9.26
C VAL A 197 -17.14 39.72 -10.25
N TYR A 198 -17.46 38.47 -10.53
CA TYR A 198 -18.60 38.08 -11.36
C TYR A 198 -19.10 36.69 -10.95
N GLN A 199 -20.41 36.46 -11.05
CA GLN A 199 -21.02 35.16 -10.74
C GLN A 199 -22.23 34.92 -11.64
N ASN A 200 -22.40 33.69 -12.08
CA ASN A 200 -23.62 33.16 -12.71
C ASN A 200 -23.88 31.71 -12.23
N ASP A 201 -24.84 31.03 -12.85
CA ASP A 201 -25.23 29.65 -12.47
C ASP A 201 -24.14 28.60 -12.72
N MET A 202 -23.14 28.92 -13.56
CA MET A 202 -22.09 27.99 -13.97
C MET A 202 -20.75 28.26 -13.29
N MET A 203 -20.43 29.52 -13.00
CA MET A 203 -19.10 29.92 -12.52
C MET A 203 -19.11 31.14 -11.60
N GLN A 204 -18.04 31.22 -10.80
CA GLN A 204 -17.61 32.44 -10.13
C GLN A 204 -16.25 32.85 -10.69
N LEU A 205 -16.11 34.12 -11.05
CA LEU A 205 -14.85 34.71 -11.46
C LEU A 205 -14.20 35.36 -10.24
N LEU A 206 -13.03 34.84 -9.88
CA LEU A 206 -12.21 35.34 -8.77
C LEU A 206 -11.15 36.30 -9.33
N GLN A 207 -11.03 37.48 -8.72
CA GLN A 207 -9.90 38.38 -8.92
C GLN A 207 -9.09 38.44 -7.63
N TYR A 208 -7.82 38.05 -7.70
CA TYR A 208 -6.93 38.06 -6.55
C TYR A 208 -6.37 39.46 -6.28
N ASN A 209 -6.06 39.73 -5.01
CA ASN A 209 -5.47 41.00 -4.60
C ASN A 209 -4.00 41.03 -5.04
N PRO A 210 -3.53 42.11 -5.69
CA PRO A 210 -2.12 42.22 -6.06
C PRO A 210 -1.24 42.24 -4.80
N SER A 211 -0.12 41.50 -4.83
CA SER A 211 0.88 41.50 -3.76
C SER A 211 2.11 42.38 -4.07
N THR A 212 2.15 42.99 -5.26
CA THR A 212 3.19 43.91 -5.73
C THR A 212 2.61 45.31 -6.02
N GLU A 213 3.44 46.35 -5.95
CA GLU A 213 3.01 47.72 -6.28
C GLU A 213 2.68 47.92 -7.77
N GLN A 214 3.39 47.21 -8.64
CA GLN A 214 3.19 47.23 -10.09
C GLN A 214 2.83 45.83 -10.58
N VAL A 215 1.90 45.77 -11.53
CA VAL A 215 1.44 44.53 -12.18
C VAL A 215 1.56 44.64 -13.70
N LEU A 216 1.62 43.49 -14.37
CA LEU A 216 1.66 43.42 -15.81
C LEU A 216 0.37 43.95 -16.43
N LYS A 217 0.50 44.65 -17.56
CA LYS A 217 -0.66 45.21 -18.29
C LYS A 217 -1.65 44.14 -18.79
N ARG A 218 -1.17 42.92 -19.05
CA ARG A 218 -1.99 41.80 -19.53
C ARG A 218 -2.27 40.84 -18.36
N PRO A 219 -3.54 40.58 -18.01
CA PRO A 219 -3.89 39.68 -16.92
C PRO A 219 -3.66 38.21 -17.28
N LEU A 220 -3.56 37.36 -16.27
CA LEU A 220 -3.50 35.91 -16.40
C LEU A 220 -4.87 35.30 -16.08
N LEU A 221 -5.57 34.79 -17.09
CA LEU A 221 -6.83 34.07 -16.87
C LEU A 221 -6.57 32.58 -16.69
N ILE A 222 -6.96 32.04 -15.54
CA ILE A 222 -6.84 30.62 -15.21
C ILE A 222 -8.21 29.95 -15.36
N VAL A 223 -8.27 28.91 -16.19
CA VAL A 223 -9.47 28.07 -16.36
C VAL A 223 -9.18 26.68 -15.76
N PRO A 224 -9.67 26.38 -14.55
CA PRO A 224 -9.38 25.11 -13.88
C PRO A 224 -10.14 23.93 -14.52
N PRO A 225 -9.68 22.69 -14.31
CA PRO A 225 -10.44 21.51 -14.74
C PRO A 225 -11.76 21.40 -13.97
N TRP A 226 -12.80 20.91 -14.64
CA TRP A 226 -14.16 20.75 -14.10
C TRP A 226 -14.39 19.46 -13.28
N ILE A 227 -13.52 18.47 -13.40
CA ILE A 227 -13.64 17.18 -12.69
C ILE A 227 -13.24 17.32 -11.21
N ASN A 228 -12.36 18.27 -10.90
CA ASN A 228 -11.88 18.56 -9.54
C ASN A 228 -12.08 20.05 -9.20
N LYS A 229 -11.95 20.40 -7.92
CA LYS A 229 -12.13 21.79 -7.48
C LYS A 229 -10.91 22.66 -7.84
N PHE A 230 -11.16 23.95 -8.12
CA PHE A 230 -10.14 24.90 -8.59
C PHE A 230 -8.94 25.09 -7.65
N TYR A 231 -9.14 24.89 -6.34
CA TYR A 231 -8.11 25.10 -5.31
C TYR A 231 -6.91 24.16 -5.43
N ILE A 232 -6.92 23.19 -6.36
CA ILE A 232 -5.70 22.45 -6.70
C ILE A 232 -4.56 23.38 -7.16
N LEU A 233 -4.92 24.55 -7.73
CA LEU A 233 -3.98 25.60 -8.12
C LEU A 233 -3.67 26.58 -6.97
N ASP A 234 -4.40 26.49 -5.86
CA ASP A 234 -4.31 27.38 -4.70
C ASP A 234 -4.43 26.57 -3.40
N LEU A 235 -3.49 25.66 -3.17
CA LEU A 235 -3.51 24.79 -2.00
C LEU A 235 -3.06 25.54 -0.74
N ARG A 236 -1.79 25.39 -0.35
CA ARG A 236 -1.15 26.15 0.74
C ARG A 236 -0.26 27.22 0.12
N GLU A 237 0.10 28.23 0.89
CA GLU A 237 0.95 29.32 0.43
C GLU A 237 2.23 28.84 -0.28
N LYS A 238 2.87 27.80 0.25
CA LYS A 238 4.13 27.24 -0.27
C LYS A 238 3.98 26.51 -1.61
N ASN A 239 2.77 26.09 -1.98
CA ASN A 239 2.50 25.30 -3.19
C ASN A 239 1.27 25.82 -3.96
N SER A 240 0.98 27.11 -3.84
CA SER A 240 -0.07 27.80 -4.59
C SER A 240 0.53 28.44 -5.83
N LEU A 241 0.07 27.99 -7.00
CA LEU A 241 0.41 28.61 -8.28
C LEU A 241 -0.17 30.03 -8.36
N ILE A 242 -1.37 30.22 -7.81
CA ILE A 242 -2.05 31.52 -7.81
C ILE A 242 -1.26 32.53 -6.98
N LYS A 243 -0.93 32.19 -5.72
CA LYS A 243 -0.08 33.01 -4.85
C LYS A 243 1.21 33.40 -5.57
N TRP A 244 1.90 32.42 -6.16
CA TRP A 244 3.13 32.66 -6.90
C TRP A 244 2.93 33.62 -8.08
N ALA A 245 1.87 33.44 -8.88
CA ALA A 245 1.60 34.30 -10.02
C ALA A 245 1.32 35.76 -9.60
N VAL A 246 0.53 35.94 -8.54
CA VAL A 246 0.27 37.26 -7.95
C VAL A 246 1.57 37.89 -7.44
N ASP A 247 2.44 37.12 -6.78
CA ASP A 247 3.75 37.57 -6.30
C ASP A 247 4.74 37.90 -7.44
N GLN A 248 4.52 37.37 -8.64
CA GLN A 248 5.27 37.77 -9.85
C GLN A 248 4.66 39.00 -10.56
N GLY A 249 3.62 39.62 -10.01
CA GLY A 249 2.96 40.79 -10.57
C GLY A 249 1.94 40.47 -11.67
N HIS A 250 1.40 39.26 -11.72
CA HIS A 250 0.21 38.98 -12.52
C HIS A 250 -1.06 39.43 -11.79
N THR A 251 -2.07 39.84 -12.57
CA THR A 251 -3.44 40.11 -12.11
C THR A 251 -4.39 39.04 -12.62
#